data_AF-A0A412QDE5-F1
#
_entry.id   AF-A0A412QDE5-F1
#
_cell.length_a   1.000
_cell.length_b   1.000
_cell.length_c   1.000
_cell.angle_alpha   90.00
_cell.angle_beta   90.00
_cell.angle_gamma   90.00
#
_symmetry.space_group_name_H-M   'P 1'
#
loop_
_entity.id
_entity.type
_entity.pdbx_description
1 polymer ?
#
loop_
_entity_poly.entity_id
_entity_poly.type
_entity_poly.pdbx_seq_one_letter_code
_entity_poly.pdbx_strand_id
1 'polypeptide(L)'
;MTKKATNKTCFILLFLFILLTGCSTKKASESAVSPEAEAVLNAMFTAPNDDLYSLDSSTVIGENNTADSENASVNSEKILENWNKLVGKYFETGRLEYFVSTYGQTYLSEAAYNNTKITVKDISLDSKTDDSETVLVTFKINKEEMVEKIYFSYDQDGLIKDVYPINFK
;
A
#
# COMPACT_ATOMS: atom_id res chain seq x y z
N MET A 1 41.05 50.88 -41.61
CA MET A 1 39.85 50.21 -42.15
C MET A 1 40.13 48.73 -42.29
N THR A 2 39.15 47.91 -41.89
CA THR A 2 39.18 46.48 -41.63
C THR A 2 39.10 45.60 -42.88
N LYS A 3 39.62 44.36 -42.82
CA LYS A 3 38.80 43.13 -42.95
C LYS A 3 39.64 41.88 -42.65
N LYS A 4 39.22 41.15 -41.61
CA LYS A 4 39.72 39.83 -41.19
C LYS A 4 38.83 38.79 -41.87
N ALA A 5 39.43 37.83 -42.58
CA ALA A 5 38.69 36.73 -43.20
C ALA A 5 38.20 35.75 -42.12
N THR A 6 36.90 35.46 -42.12
CA THR A 6 36.25 34.51 -41.20
C THR A 6 36.12 33.15 -41.88
N ASN A 7 36.79 32.16 -41.31
CA ASN A 7 36.72 30.75 -41.67
C ASN A 7 35.34 30.19 -41.25
N LYS A 8 34.55 29.65 -42.18
CA LYS A 8 33.19 29.11 -41.94
C LYS A 8 33.13 27.63 -42.30
N THR A 9 33.62 26.76 -41.43
CA THR A 9 33.31 25.32 -41.48
C THR A 9 33.80 24.68 -40.19
N CYS A 10 32.92 24.54 -39.19
CA CYS A 10 33.03 23.55 -38.08
C CYS A 10 31.88 23.69 -37.06
N PHE A 11 30.63 23.82 -37.51
CA PHE A 11 29.48 23.97 -36.58
C PHE A 11 28.37 22.92 -36.76
N ILE A 12 28.65 21.83 -37.48
CA ILE A 12 27.62 20.80 -37.80
C ILE A 12 27.85 19.46 -37.07
N LEU A 13 28.92 19.32 -36.27
CA LEU A 13 29.24 18.07 -35.57
C LEU A 13 28.85 18.03 -34.08
N LEU A 14 28.30 19.10 -33.51
CA LEU A 14 27.99 19.17 -32.07
C LEU A 14 26.51 18.89 -31.72
N PHE A 15 25.67 18.47 -32.67
CA PHE A 15 24.24 18.26 -32.42
C PHE A 15 23.82 16.79 -32.24
N LEU A 16 24.74 15.83 -32.30
CA LEU A 16 24.41 14.40 -32.28
C LEU A 16 24.56 13.70 -30.92
N PHE A 17 24.66 14.44 -29.81
CA PHE A 17 24.88 13.83 -28.47
C PHE A 17 23.77 14.09 -27.42
N ILE A 18 22.66 14.73 -27.77
CA ILE A 18 21.63 15.10 -26.77
C ILE A 18 20.49 14.05 -26.67
N LEU A 19 20.53 12.93 -27.40
CA LEU A 19 19.50 11.88 -27.29
C LEU A 19 19.68 10.93 -26.09
N LEU A 20 20.60 11.23 -25.16
CA LEU A 20 20.80 10.49 -23.90
C LEU A 20 20.28 11.25 -22.67
N THR A 21 19.28 12.12 -22.82
CA THR A 21 18.47 12.50 -21.64
C THR A 21 17.56 11.34 -21.33
N GLY A 22 18.00 10.53 -20.36
CA GLY A 22 17.28 9.37 -19.88
C GLY A 22 15.83 9.68 -19.55
N CYS A 23 15.01 8.64 -19.56
CA CYS A 23 13.81 8.58 -18.75
C CYS A 23 14.21 8.95 -17.32
N SER A 24 14.11 10.24 -16.98
CA SER A 24 13.96 10.64 -15.61
C SER A 24 12.62 10.06 -15.22
N THR A 25 12.64 8.87 -14.63
CA THR A 25 11.62 8.46 -13.69
C THR A 25 11.36 9.69 -12.84
N LYS A 26 10.16 10.26 -12.98
CA LYS A 26 9.71 11.31 -12.07
C LYS A 26 9.91 10.71 -10.69
N LYS A 27 10.87 11.21 -9.91
CA LYS A 27 10.86 11.01 -8.48
C LYS A 27 9.47 11.49 -8.06
N ALA A 28 8.61 10.56 -7.67
CA ALA A 28 7.39 10.89 -6.96
C ALA A 28 7.80 11.86 -5.84
N SER A 29 7.02 12.91 -5.62
CA SER A 29 7.34 13.95 -4.63
C SER A 29 7.78 13.27 -3.34
N GLU A 30 9.00 13.53 -2.85
CA GLU A 30 9.56 12.89 -1.64
C GLU A 30 8.65 13.10 -0.40
N SER A 31 7.69 14.02 -0.48
CA SER A 31 6.67 14.33 0.52
C SER A 31 5.33 13.59 0.38
N ALA A 32 5.15 12.71 -0.61
CA ALA A 32 3.88 12.00 -0.83
C ALA A 32 3.94 10.56 -0.31
N VAL A 33 2.80 10.10 0.22
CA VAL A 33 2.56 8.69 0.52
C VAL A 33 2.66 7.89 -0.77
N SER A 34 3.29 6.71 -0.72
CA SER A 34 3.37 5.86 -1.90
C SER A 34 1.98 5.36 -2.33
N PRO A 35 1.70 5.24 -3.64
CA PRO A 35 0.46 4.63 -4.14
C PRO A 35 0.21 3.22 -3.60
N GLU A 36 1.30 2.47 -3.36
CA GLU A 36 1.31 1.13 -2.78
C GLU A 36 0.75 1.16 -1.35
N ALA A 37 1.27 2.05 -0.49
CA ALA A 37 0.78 2.23 0.87
C ALA A 37 -0.67 2.74 0.88
N GLU A 38 -0.99 3.74 0.05
CA GLU A 38 -2.34 4.29 -0.03
C GLU A 38 -3.39 3.21 -0.39
N ALA A 39 -3.08 2.32 -1.34
CA ALA A 39 -3.97 1.22 -1.71
C ALA A 39 -4.19 0.23 -0.57
N VAL A 40 -3.12 -0.17 0.13
CA VAL A 40 -3.20 -1.09 1.29
C VAL A 40 -4.03 -0.48 2.42
N LEU A 41 -3.81 0.81 2.72
CA LEU A 41 -4.51 1.49 3.80
C LEU A 41 -5.99 1.70 3.48
N ASN A 42 -6.33 2.03 2.23
CA ASN A 42 -7.75 2.09 1.82
C ASN A 42 -8.44 0.73 1.95
N ALA A 43 -7.75 -0.36 1.62
CA ALA A 43 -8.28 -1.72 1.76
C ALA A 43 -8.53 -2.09 3.23
N MET A 44 -7.56 -1.80 4.10
CA MET A 44 -7.58 -2.15 5.53
C MET A 44 -8.53 -1.27 6.35
N PHE A 45 -8.69 0.01 6.02
CA PHE A 45 -9.47 1.00 6.78
C PHE A 45 -10.81 1.39 6.11
N THR A 46 -11.39 0.50 5.30
CA THR A 46 -12.72 0.69 4.71
C THR A 46 -13.59 -0.52 4.99
N ALA A 47 -14.61 -0.34 5.84
CA ALA A 47 -15.52 -1.40 6.24
C ALA A 47 -16.99 -0.91 6.24
N PRO A 48 -17.98 -1.78 5.96
CA PRO A 48 -17.84 -3.21 5.69
C PRO A 48 -17.16 -3.50 4.35
N ASN A 49 -16.51 -4.67 4.25
CA ASN A 49 -15.84 -5.12 3.03
C ASN A 49 -15.81 -6.66 2.98
N ASP A 50 -16.92 -7.23 2.50
CA ASP A 50 -17.13 -8.69 2.45
C ASP A 50 -16.20 -9.40 1.46
N ASP A 51 -15.56 -8.66 0.54
CA ASP A 51 -14.56 -9.20 -0.38
C ASP A 51 -13.21 -9.43 0.31
N LEU A 52 -12.90 -8.65 1.36
CA LEU A 52 -11.60 -8.67 2.05
C LEU A 52 -11.67 -9.24 3.47
N TYR A 53 -12.87 -9.46 4.01
CA TYR A 53 -13.07 -10.14 5.29
C TYR A 53 -14.47 -10.77 5.37
N SER A 54 -14.57 -11.94 6.01
CA SER A 54 -15.85 -12.54 6.40
C SER A 54 -15.79 -13.09 7.83
N LEU A 55 -16.88 -12.96 8.58
CA LEU A 55 -16.99 -13.60 9.89
C LEU A 55 -16.87 -15.13 9.76
N ASP A 56 -17.37 -15.69 8.66
CA ASP A 56 -17.36 -17.13 8.37
C ASP A 56 -15.98 -17.64 7.91
N SER A 57 -15.05 -16.74 7.55
CA SER A 57 -13.63 -17.11 7.35
C SER A 57 -12.83 -17.15 8.65
N SER A 58 -13.38 -16.65 9.76
CA SER A 58 -12.70 -16.69 11.05
C SER A 58 -13.00 -17.99 11.80
N THR A 59 -11.99 -18.81 12.04
CA THR A 59 -12.13 -19.98 12.92
C THR A 59 -12.15 -19.51 14.37
N VAL A 60 -13.28 -18.97 14.84
CA VAL A 60 -13.47 -18.77 16.28
C VAL A 60 -13.64 -20.15 16.90
N ILE A 61 -12.55 -20.68 17.48
CA ILE A 61 -12.60 -21.84 18.39
C ILE A 61 -13.26 -21.34 19.69
N GLY A 62 -14.58 -21.20 19.66
CA GLY A 62 -15.43 -21.07 20.84
C GLY A 62 -16.22 -22.36 20.99
N GLU A 63 -16.21 -22.95 22.18
CA GLU A 63 -17.04 -24.11 22.54
C GLU A 63 -18.52 -23.82 22.21
N ASN A 64 -18.98 -24.23 21.02
CA ASN A 64 -20.37 -24.57 20.63
C ASN A 64 -20.73 -24.30 19.16
N ASN A 65 -19.84 -23.81 18.30
CA ASN A 65 -20.16 -23.67 16.87
C ASN A 65 -19.53 -24.77 16.03
N THR A 66 -20.38 -25.62 15.45
CA THR A 66 -20.07 -26.56 14.37
C THR A 66 -19.85 -25.82 13.04
N ALA A 67 -18.96 -24.82 13.03
CA ALA A 67 -18.56 -24.23 11.76
C ALA A 67 -17.80 -25.30 10.96
N ASP A 68 -18.37 -25.73 9.84
CA ASP A 68 -17.73 -26.66 8.91
C ASP A 68 -16.35 -26.12 8.54
N SER A 69 -15.29 -26.78 9.02
CA SER A 69 -13.91 -26.35 8.81
C SER A 69 -13.54 -26.22 7.32
N GLU A 70 -14.20 -27.00 6.47
CA GLU A 70 -14.06 -26.90 5.01
C GLU A 70 -14.58 -25.57 4.47
N ASN A 71 -15.75 -25.10 4.92
CA ASN A 71 -16.33 -23.83 4.49
C ASN A 71 -15.52 -22.63 4.98
N ALA A 72 -14.98 -22.69 6.21
CA ALA A 72 -14.08 -21.66 6.73
C ALA A 72 -12.76 -21.57 5.93
N SER A 73 -12.20 -22.72 5.53
CA SER A 73 -11.00 -22.79 4.69
C SER A 73 -11.23 -22.21 3.30
N VAL A 74 -12.32 -22.61 2.62
CA VAL A 74 -12.68 -22.11 1.29
C VAL A 74 -12.91 -20.60 1.31
N ASN A 75 -13.57 -20.09 2.34
CA ASN A 75 -13.77 -18.64 2.51
C ASN A 75 -12.44 -17.92 2.73
N SER A 76 -11.53 -18.47 3.54
CA SER A 76 -10.22 -17.87 3.80
C SER A 76 -9.35 -17.79 2.53
N GLU A 77 -9.33 -18.83 1.71
CA GLU A 77 -8.62 -18.84 0.42
C GLU A 77 -9.16 -17.77 -0.54
N LYS A 78 -10.50 -17.66 -0.63
CA LYS A 78 -11.16 -16.64 -1.46
C LYS A 78 -10.84 -15.21 -0.98
N ILE A 79 -10.84 -14.97 0.33
CA ILE A 79 -10.45 -13.68 0.90
C ILE A 79 -8.99 -13.36 0.54
N LEU A 80 -8.06 -14.31 0.70
CA LEU A 80 -6.67 -14.11 0.33
C LEU A 80 -6.50 -13.84 -1.18
N GLU A 81 -7.26 -14.55 -2.04
CA GLU A 81 -7.27 -14.31 -3.48
C GLU A 81 -7.72 -12.88 -3.81
N ASN A 82 -8.75 -12.38 -3.12
CA ASN A 82 -9.25 -11.02 -3.30
C ASN A 82 -8.24 -9.96 -2.84
N TRP A 83 -7.59 -10.17 -1.69
CA TRP A 83 -6.45 -9.35 -1.26
C TRP A 83 -5.34 -9.34 -2.32
N ASN A 84 -5.01 -10.49 -2.88
CA ASN A 84 -3.98 -10.62 -3.90
C ASN A 84 -4.34 -9.89 -5.20
N LYS A 85 -5.60 -9.97 -5.64
CA LYS A 85 -6.10 -9.21 -6.79
C LYS A 85 -6.03 -7.70 -6.56
N LEU A 86 -6.34 -7.23 -5.34
CA LEU A 86 -6.44 -5.81 -5.03
C LEU A 86 -5.07 -5.15 -4.85
N VAL A 87 -4.21 -5.75 -4.03
CA VAL A 87 -2.93 -5.14 -3.62
C VAL A 87 -1.72 -6.07 -3.78
N GLY A 88 -1.90 -7.34 -4.17
CA GLY A 88 -0.81 -8.31 -4.20
C GLY A 88 0.37 -7.94 -5.09
N LYS A 89 0.13 -7.20 -6.18
CA LYS A 89 1.20 -6.67 -7.06
C LYS A 89 2.17 -5.70 -6.35
N TYR A 90 1.81 -5.19 -5.18
CA TYR A 90 2.62 -4.27 -4.39
C TYR A 90 3.47 -4.97 -3.35
N PHE A 91 3.29 -6.28 -3.11
CA PHE A 91 4.01 -7.02 -2.08
C PHE A 91 5.15 -7.86 -2.68
N GLU A 92 6.24 -7.97 -1.92
CA GLU A 92 7.26 -9.00 -2.16
C GLU A 92 6.59 -10.39 -2.05
N THR A 93 7.11 -11.36 -2.81
CA THR A 93 6.58 -12.73 -2.82
C THR A 93 6.44 -13.30 -1.41
N GLY A 94 5.24 -13.76 -1.06
CA GLY A 94 4.92 -14.35 0.26
C GLY A 94 4.59 -13.33 1.37
N ARG A 95 4.82 -12.03 1.17
CA ARG A 95 4.58 -11.01 2.21
C ARG A 95 3.12 -10.63 2.39
N LEU A 96 2.33 -10.70 1.31
CA LEU A 96 0.90 -10.43 1.39
C LEU A 96 0.18 -11.38 2.36
N GLU A 97 0.45 -12.69 2.26
CA GLU A 97 -0.21 -13.69 3.11
C GLU A 97 0.11 -13.48 4.60
N TYR A 98 1.37 -13.16 4.90
CA TYR A 98 1.78 -12.79 6.25
C TYR A 98 1.07 -11.52 6.75
N PHE A 99 1.00 -10.48 5.92
CA PHE A 99 0.30 -9.24 6.24
C PHE A 99 -1.20 -9.49 6.50
N VAL A 100 -1.89 -10.19 5.60
CA VAL A 100 -3.34 -10.46 5.69
C VAL A 100 -3.68 -11.29 6.93
N SER A 101 -2.84 -12.27 7.28
CA SER A 101 -3.04 -13.11 8.47
C SER A 101 -2.72 -12.43 9.80
N THR A 102 -1.92 -11.35 9.79
CA THR A 102 -1.46 -10.70 11.03
C THR A 102 -2.14 -9.34 11.28
N TYR A 103 -2.22 -8.46 10.28
CA TYR A 103 -2.65 -7.06 10.45
C TYR A 103 -3.72 -6.61 9.46
N GLY A 104 -3.70 -7.11 8.22
CA GLY A 104 -4.52 -6.59 7.14
C GLY A 104 -6.02 -6.67 7.38
N GLN A 105 -6.45 -7.61 8.21
CA GLN A 105 -7.86 -7.84 8.53
C GLN A 105 -8.29 -7.28 9.90
N THR A 106 -7.40 -6.71 10.70
CA THR A 106 -7.72 -6.26 12.08
C THR A 106 -8.93 -5.35 12.12
N TYR A 107 -8.89 -4.20 11.45
CA TYR A 107 -9.98 -3.22 11.47
C TYR A 107 -11.24 -3.71 10.76
N LEU A 108 -11.10 -4.55 9.72
CA LEU A 108 -12.23 -5.19 9.05
C LEU A 108 -12.96 -6.15 10.00
N SER A 109 -12.21 -6.95 10.77
CA SER A 109 -12.75 -7.88 11.75
C SER A 109 -13.45 -7.17 12.91
N GLU A 110 -12.83 -6.11 13.44
CA GLU A 110 -13.43 -5.30 14.51
C GLU A 110 -14.72 -4.61 14.05
N ALA A 111 -14.73 -4.10 12.81
CA ALA A 111 -15.92 -3.48 12.23
C ALA A 111 -17.05 -4.49 12.03
N ALA A 112 -16.74 -5.68 11.50
CA ALA A 112 -17.72 -6.74 11.32
C ALA A 112 -18.31 -7.23 12.64
N TYR A 113 -17.45 -7.47 13.65
CA TYR A 113 -17.89 -7.93 14.98
C TYR A 113 -18.78 -6.89 15.68
N ASN A 114 -18.42 -5.61 15.62
CA ASN A 114 -19.16 -4.54 16.29
C ASN A 114 -20.29 -3.95 15.42
N ASN A 115 -20.48 -4.44 14.19
CA ASN A 115 -21.41 -3.89 13.20
C ASN A 115 -21.23 -2.36 13.00
N THR A 116 -19.98 -1.92 12.83
CA THR A 116 -19.62 -0.50 12.63
C THR A 116 -19.13 -0.24 11.22
N LYS A 117 -19.24 1.04 10.80
CA LYS A 117 -18.71 1.50 9.51
C LYS A 117 -17.36 2.18 9.72
N ILE A 118 -16.37 1.80 8.92
CA ILE A 118 -15.07 2.48 8.85
C ILE A 118 -14.97 3.23 7.52
N THR A 119 -14.51 4.48 7.55
CA THR A 119 -14.28 5.28 6.34
C THR A 119 -13.02 6.10 6.47
N VAL A 120 -12.08 5.92 5.55
CA VAL A 120 -10.87 6.74 5.43
C VAL A 120 -11.24 8.20 5.18
N LYS A 121 -10.57 9.10 5.89
CA LYS A 121 -10.73 10.56 5.78
C LYS A 121 -9.51 11.23 5.18
N ASP A 122 -8.33 10.84 5.62
CA ASP A 122 -7.05 11.36 5.17
C ASP A 122 -5.98 10.28 5.30
N ILE A 123 -5.04 10.28 4.36
CA ILE A 123 -3.83 9.46 4.39
C ILE A 123 -2.66 10.41 4.13
N SER A 124 -1.79 10.59 5.12
CA SER A 124 -0.72 11.57 5.06
C SER A 124 0.61 10.98 5.55
N LEU A 125 1.71 11.51 5.01
CA LEU A 125 3.05 11.03 5.31
C LEU A 125 3.52 11.58 6.67
N ASP A 126 3.98 10.71 7.56
CA ASP A 126 4.64 11.09 8.83
C ASP A 126 6.15 11.21 8.63
N SER A 127 6.77 10.18 8.03
CA SER A 127 8.20 10.14 7.72
C SER A 127 8.50 9.19 6.57
N LYS A 128 9.64 9.38 5.90
CA LYS A 128 10.08 8.57 4.75
C LYS A 128 11.60 8.44 4.73
N THR A 129 12.09 7.25 4.44
CA THR A 129 13.49 6.94 4.11
C THR A 129 13.56 6.43 2.67
N ASP A 130 14.75 6.02 2.23
CA ASP A 130 14.94 5.42 0.90
C ASP A 130 14.18 4.09 0.73
N ASP A 131 13.92 3.38 1.83
CA ASP A 131 13.40 2.01 1.88
C ASP A 131 12.20 1.82 2.82
N SER A 132 11.65 2.90 3.39
CA SER A 132 10.51 2.83 4.30
C SER A 132 9.68 4.11 4.31
N GLU A 133 8.43 4.00 4.74
CA GLU A 133 7.63 5.16 5.12
C GLU A 133 6.72 4.86 6.31
N THR A 134 6.45 5.90 7.09
CA THR A 134 5.41 5.88 8.12
C THR A 134 4.29 6.79 7.68
N VAL A 135 3.07 6.26 7.71
CA VAL A 135 1.86 6.92 7.22
C VAL A 135 0.88 7.10 8.37
N LEU A 136 0.27 8.28 8.45
CA LEU A 136 -0.88 8.56 9.30
C LEU A 136 -2.15 8.29 8.52
N VAL A 137 -3.01 7.42 9.04
CA VAL A 137 -4.36 7.23 8.49
C VAL A 137 -5.35 7.83 9.45
N THR A 138 -6.05 8.86 9.01
CA THR A 138 -7.21 9.40 9.70
C THR A 138 -8.45 8.71 9.13
N PHE A 139 -9.25 8.10 9.98
CA PHE A 139 -10.47 7.40 9.58
C PHE A 139 -11.58 7.62 10.61
N LYS A 140 -12.81 7.32 10.21
CA LYS A 140 -13.97 7.38 11.11
C LYS A 140 -14.48 5.99 11.41
N ILE A 141 -14.70 5.71 12.69
CA ILE A 141 -15.55 4.61 13.13
C ILE A 141 -16.88 5.26 13.55
N ASN A 142 -17.95 4.98 12.81
CA ASN A 142 -19.24 5.65 12.95
C ASN A 142 -19.13 7.19 12.85
N LYS A 143 -19.10 7.91 13.99
CA LYS A 143 -18.99 9.37 14.07
C LYS A 143 -17.70 9.86 14.72
N GLU A 144 -16.90 8.95 15.26
CA GLU A 144 -15.66 9.27 15.96
C GLU A 144 -14.49 9.19 14.98
N GLU A 145 -13.55 10.13 15.11
CA GLU A 145 -12.37 10.23 14.28
C GLU A 145 -11.17 9.65 15.02
N MET A 146 -10.47 8.74 14.35
CA MET A 146 -9.32 8.01 14.85
C MET A 146 -8.13 8.30 13.93
N VAL A 147 -6.92 8.26 14.49
CA VAL A 147 -5.67 8.39 13.75
C VAL A 147 -4.75 7.25 14.12
N GLU A 148 -4.25 6.52 13.11
CA GLU A 148 -3.32 5.42 13.29
C GLU A 148 -2.02 5.65 12.55
N LYS A 149 -0.91 5.19 13.14
CA LYS A 149 0.43 5.24 12.53
C LYS A 149 0.78 3.88 11.98
N ILE A 150 0.95 3.78 10.66
CA ILE A 150 1.27 2.52 9.98
C ILE A 150 2.66 2.65 9.34
N TYR A 151 3.53 1.69 9.64
CA TYR A 151 4.84 1.57 9.05
C TYR A 151 4.80 0.66 7.81
N PHE A 152 5.55 1.04 6.78
CA PHE A 152 5.83 0.26 5.58
C PHE A 152 7.33 0.17 5.35
N SER A 153 7.84 -1.02 5.03
CA SER A 153 9.18 -1.22 4.46
C SER A 153 9.09 -1.77 3.04
N TYR A 154 10.10 -1.48 2.23
CA TYR A 154 10.18 -1.86 0.82
C TYR A 154 11.48 -2.62 0.52
N ASP A 155 11.44 -3.47 -0.52
CA ASP A 155 12.64 -4.04 -1.12
C ASP A 155 13.27 -3.09 -2.15
N GLN A 156 14.31 -3.57 -2.84
CA GLN A 156 15.04 -2.79 -3.83
C GLN A 156 14.21 -2.46 -5.09
N ASP A 157 13.16 -3.24 -5.35
CA ASP A 157 12.24 -3.05 -6.47
C ASP A 157 11.03 -2.18 -6.07
N GLY A 158 10.98 -1.74 -4.80
CA GLY A 158 9.88 -0.95 -4.26
C GLY A 158 8.67 -1.79 -3.83
N LEU A 159 8.81 -3.10 -3.72
CA LEU A 159 7.75 -3.98 -3.23
C LEU A 159 7.70 -3.99 -1.70
N ILE A 160 6.49 -3.98 -1.15
CA ILE A 160 6.23 -3.99 0.28
C ILE A 160 6.75 -5.30 0.90
N LYS A 161 7.59 -5.16 1.92
CA LYS A 161 8.11 -6.26 2.74
C LYS A 161 7.33 -6.44 4.03
N ASP A 162 7.14 -5.35 4.76
CA ASP A 162 6.45 -5.36 6.04
C ASP A 162 5.46 -4.18 6.12
N VAL A 163 4.29 -4.46 6.69
CA VAL A 163 3.28 -3.46 7.03
C VAL A 163 2.79 -3.75 8.43
N TYR A 164 2.88 -2.78 9.34
CA TYR A 164 2.35 -2.95 10.69
C TYR A 164 2.03 -1.62 11.37
N PRO A 165 1.01 -1.59 12.25
CA PRO A 165 0.73 -0.45 13.10
C PRO A 165 1.83 -0.25 14.15
N ILE A 166 2.33 0.97 14.30
CA ILE A 166 3.41 1.31 15.25
C ILE A 166 2.91 1.30 16.70
N ASN A 167 1.61 1.56 16.91
CA ASN A 167 1.02 1.73 18.24
C ASN A 167 0.22 0.51 18.72
N PHE A 168 0.39 -0.68 18.13
CA PHE A 168 -0.31 -1.87 18.59
C PHE A 168 0.11 -2.18 20.04
N LYS A 169 -0.80 -1.92 20.99
CA LYS A 169 -0.64 -2.19 22.42
C LYS A 169 -1.32 -3.49 22.80
#